data_AF-A0A229UX07-F1
#
_entry.id   AF-A0A229UX07-F1
#
_cell.length_a   1.000
_cell.length_b   1.000
_cell.length_c   1.000
_cell.angle_alpha   90.00
_cell.angle_beta   90.00
_cell.angle_gamma   90.00
#
_symmetry.space_group_name_H-M   'P 1'
#
loop_
_entity.id
_entity.type
_entity.pdbx_description
1 polymer ?
#
loop_
_entity_poly.entity_id
_entity_poly.type
_entity_poly.pdbx_seq_one_letter_code
_entity_poly.pdbx_strand_id
1 'polypeptide(L)'
;MKRLLILLFAAMMAFTMAACSSTKETAAPPKAVDSAVKSQTPAPTPTPTPSPSPAPDTVKGTEVNPPADAAKPEEAKTPEASTKPEESKSSADAPKAADAKPTETPKAEEPKPAAETPKQAEAPKAEAPKAEPAAPAPAPEKPEISAQGKKVLLVGRENAAEDIYVAGRLKALGFKVTIMIDREFTAAETKGYDLIYISQTLNSKIIKDGVMKDVAIPTVYVKNHGMFYLGLSSIEENANIMNVKSIDIVDSKHKVAGGLSGAVEIYKETSSRIGIGYGLPSKEAKIIATGPGDKSKATIYYYDKGSKADNGYEAKARISFFFLNNGMQENTTEAGWKLLDNLVLWTLQNG
;
A
#
# COMPACT_ATOMS: atom_id res chain seq x y z
N MET A 1 15.37 -56.58 15.02
CA MET A 1 14.52 -56.07 13.93
C MET A 1 15.03 -54.71 13.42
N LYS A 2 16.05 -54.75 12.56
CA LYS A 2 16.63 -53.66 11.74
C LYS A 2 17.73 -54.35 10.90
N ARG A 3 18.03 -53.88 9.68
CA ARG A 3 18.85 -54.59 8.65
C ARG A 3 18.18 -55.82 7.98
N LEU A 4 16.97 -55.67 7.43
CA LEU A 4 16.47 -56.58 6.38
C LEU A 4 15.39 -55.93 5.48
N LEU A 5 15.65 -54.71 4.98
CA LEU A 5 14.70 -54.01 4.09
C LEU A 5 15.41 -53.14 3.03
N ILE A 6 16.52 -53.63 2.48
CA ILE A 6 17.22 -53.02 1.34
C ILE A 6 17.59 -54.16 0.39
N LEU A 7 16.64 -54.58 -0.47
CA LEU A 7 16.84 -55.42 -1.68
C LEU A 7 15.47 -55.79 -2.32
N LEU A 8 14.62 -54.79 -2.62
CA LEU A 8 13.29 -55.06 -3.22
C LEU A 8 12.73 -53.91 -4.09
N PHE A 9 13.61 -53.24 -4.86
CA PHE A 9 13.21 -52.17 -5.81
C PHE A 9 14.08 -52.15 -7.09
N ALA A 10 14.39 -53.32 -7.63
CA ALA A 10 15.28 -53.46 -8.80
C ALA A 10 14.86 -54.61 -9.76
N ALA A 11 13.58 -54.68 -10.14
CA ALA A 11 13.09 -55.74 -11.04
C ALA A 11 11.78 -55.39 -11.81
N MET A 12 11.70 -54.27 -12.55
CA MET A 12 10.68 -54.13 -13.60
C MET A 12 11.04 -53.15 -14.73
N MET A 13 11.87 -53.59 -15.68
CA MET A 13 12.03 -52.99 -17.00
C MET A 13 12.30 -54.08 -18.05
N ALA A 14 11.24 -54.61 -18.67
CA ALA A 14 11.25 -55.40 -19.90
C ALA A 14 9.81 -55.60 -20.39
N PHE A 15 9.63 -55.81 -21.70
CA PHE A 15 8.36 -56.00 -22.41
C PHE A 15 7.42 -54.76 -22.42
N THR A 16 6.72 -54.42 -23.51
CA THR A 16 6.61 -55.02 -24.86
C THR A 16 6.97 -54.04 -25.99
N MET A 17 7.30 -54.59 -27.16
CA MET A 17 7.38 -53.87 -28.43
C MET A 17 6.45 -54.52 -29.47
N ALA A 18 6.28 -53.84 -30.61
CA ALA A 18 5.79 -54.33 -31.90
C ALA A 18 4.28 -54.60 -32.06
N ALA A 19 3.61 -53.66 -32.72
CA ALA A 19 2.59 -53.95 -33.75
C ALA A 19 2.70 -52.89 -34.88
N CYS A 20 2.83 -53.35 -36.13
CA CYS A 20 2.64 -52.53 -37.33
C CYS A 20 1.13 -52.62 -37.75
N SER A 21 0.60 -52.01 -38.80
CA SER A 21 1.18 -51.47 -40.05
C SER A 21 0.15 -50.58 -40.77
N SER A 22 0.62 -49.68 -41.67
CA SER A 22 -0.15 -49.12 -42.83
C SER A 22 -1.42 -48.29 -42.50
N THR A 23 -1.80 -47.27 -43.28
CA THR A 23 -1.62 -47.08 -44.74
C THR A 23 -1.00 -45.72 -45.08
N LYS A 24 -0.38 -45.66 -46.27
CA LYS A 24 0.28 -44.50 -46.87
C LYS A 24 -0.31 -44.29 -48.26
N GLU A 25 -0.79 -43.08 -48.54
CA GLU A 25 -1.13 -42.65 -49.91
C GLU A 25 -0.46 -41.29 -50.19
N THR A 26 -0.23 -40.98 -51.46
CA THR A 26 0.70 -39.90 -51.85
C THR A 26 0.32 -39.35 -53.22
N ALA A 27 0.01 -38.06 -53.30
CA ALA A 27 -0.17 -37.35 -54.57
C ALA A 27 0.26 -35.88 -54.46
N ALA A 28 0.97 -35.41 -55.49
CA ALA A 28 1.37 -34.02 -55.72
C ALA A 28 1.53 -33.83 -57.25
N PRO A 29 1.76 -32.62 -57.77
CA PRO A 29 0.70 -31.69 -58.14
C PRO A 29 0.70 -31.35 -59.65
N PRO A 30 -0.32 -30.64 -60.17
CA PRO A 30 -0.22 -29.88 -61.42
C PRO A 30 0.00 -28.37 -61.17
N LYS A 31 0.24 -27.64 -62.26
CA LYS A 31 0.83 -26.28 -62.27
C LYS A 31 -0.18 -25.13 -62.28
N ALA A 32 0.36 -23.95 -61.99
CA ALA A 32 -0.23 -22.61 -62.02
C ALA A 32 -1.12 -22.26 -63.25
N VAL A 33 -2.03 -21.31 -63.02
CA VAL A 33 -2.62 -20.42 -64.03
C VAL A 33 -2.67 -18.99 -63.46
N ASP A 34 -2.96 -18.00 -64.31
CA ASP A 34 -2.53 -16.61 -64.16
C ASP A 34 -3.58 -15.65 -63.54
N SER A 35 -3.09 -14.49 -63.10
CA SER A 35 -3.72 -13.16 -63.02
C SER A 35 -5.25 -12.99 -62.92
N ALA A 36 -5.69 -12.35 -61.83
CA ALA A 36 -6.59 -11.18 -61.93
C ALA A 36 -6.62 -10.34 -60.63
N VAL A 37 -6.27 -9.06 -60.71
CA VAL A 37 -6.61 -8.08 -59.67
C VAL A 37 -8.04 -7.60 -59.89
N LYS A 38 -8.89 -7.67 -58.85
CA LYS A 38 -10.16 -6.93 -58.83
C LYS A 38 -10.49 -6.48 -57.42
N SER A 39 -10.50 -5.16 -57.21
CA SER A 39 -10.86 -4.53 -55.94
C SER A 39 -12.30 -4.85 -55.55
N GLN A 40 -12.53 -5.14 -54.27
CA GLN A 40 -13.86 -5.17 -53.67
C GLN A 40 -13.88 -4.28 -52.42
N THR A 41 -14.86 -3.38 -52.37
CA THR A 41 -15.09 -2.49 -51.23
C THR A 41 -15.63 -3.30 -50.05
N PRO A 42 -15.14 -3.11 -48.81
CA PRO A 42 -15.74 -3.74 -47.63
C PRO A 42 -17.14 -3.16 -47.38
N ALA A 43 -18.13 -4.04 -47.25
CA ALA A 43 -19.48 -3.67 -46.79
C ALA A 43 -19.48 -3.38 -45.27
N PRO A 44 -20.36 -2.49 -44.77
CA PRO A 44 -20.41 -2.15 -43.35
C PRO A 44 -20.91 -3.32 -42.50
N THR A 45 -20.25 -3.54 -41.37
CA THR A 45 -20.66 -4.52 -40.34
C THR A 45 -21.92 -4.01 -39.61
N PRO A 46 -22.91 -4.86 -39.31
CA PRO A 46 -24.12 -4.43 -38.59
C PRO A 46 -23.82 -4.12 -37.11
N THR A 47 -24.34 -2.99 -36.63
CA THR A 47 -24.31 -2.58 -35.21
C THR A 47 -25.24 -3.48 -34.37
N PRO A 48 -24.83 -3.94 -33.17
CA PRO A 48 -25.74 -4.64 -32.26
C PRO A 48 -26.76 -3.69 -31.64
N THR A 49 -28.05 -4.01 -31.77
CA THR A 49 -29.16 -3.30 -31.11
C THR A 49 -29.16 -3.60 -29.59
N PRO A 50 -29.34 -2.61 -28.70
CA PRO A 50 -29.49 -2.85 -27.27
C PRO A 50 -30.81 -3.58 -26.95
N SER A 51 -30.73 -4.61 -26.12
CA SER A 51 -31.91 -5.31 -25.56
C SER A 51 -32.49 -4.51 -24.39
N PRO A 52 -33.83 -4.40 -24.23
CA PRO A 52 -34.43 -3.62 -23.15
C PRO A 52 -34.24 -4.28 -21.78
N SER A 53 -33.96 -3.45 -20.76
CA SER A 53 -33.97 -3.89 -19.36
C SER A 53 -35.41 -4.03 -18.83
N PRO A 54 -35.74 -5.06 -18.03
CA PRO A 54 -36.97 -5.07 -17.26
C PRO A 54 -36.96 -3.98 -16.17
N ALA A 55 -38.15 -3.55 -15.77
CA ALA A 55 -38.38 -2.64 -14.64
C ALA A 55 -38.47 -3.42 -13.31
N PRO A 56 -38.26 -2.78 -12.15
CA PRO A 56 -38.34 -3.47 -10.85
C PRO A 56 -39.79 -3.72 -10.41
N ASP A 57 -40.12 -4.98 -10.13
CA ASP A 57 -41.41 -5.36 -9.55
C ASP A 57 -41.54 -4.91 -8.08
N THR A 58 -42.76 -4.53 -7.70
CA THR A 58 -43.09 -4.12 -6.33
C THR A 58 -43.27 -5.33 -5.41
N VAL A 59 -42.42 -5.46 -4.39
CA VAL A 59 -42.59 -6.49 -3.36
C VAL A 59 -43.79 -6.14 -2.47
N LYS A 60 -44.93 -6.75 -2.76
CA LYS A 60 -46.08 -6.82 -1.83
C LYS A 60 -45.82 -7.97 -0.84
N GLY A 61 -46.03 -7.71 0.44
CA GLY A 61 -45.68 -8.66 1.51
C GLY A 61 -46.56 -9.92 1.54
N THR A 62 -45.99 -10.99 2.09
CA THR A 62 -46.68 -12.25 2.43
C THR A 62 -46.29 -12.63 3.85
N GLU A 63 -47.27 -13.05 4.66
CA GLU A 63 -47.05 -13.49 6.03
C GLU A 63 -46.26 -14.81 6.11
N VAL A 64 -45.45 -14.96 7.15
CA VAL A 64 -44.99 -16.27 7.64
C VAL A 64 -45.22 -16.29 9.15
N ASN A 65 -46.14 -17.14 9.60
CA ASN A 65 -46.47 -17.27 11.02
C ASN A 65 -45.31 -17.89 11.81
N PRO A 66 -44.92 -17.32 12.96
CA PRO A 66 -44.09 -18.04 13.93
C PRO A 66 -44.92 -19.14 14.63
N PRO A 67 -44.28 -20.23 15.10
CA PRO A 67 -44.97 -21.26 15.88
C PRO A 67 -45.39 -20.71 17.26
N ALA A 68 -46.50 -21.24 17.79
CA ALA A 68 -47.09 -20.77 19.04
C ALA A 68 -46.75 -21.66 20.25
N ASP A 69 -46.87 -21.02 21.42
CA ASP A 69 -47.11 -21.56 22.76
C ASP A 69 -45.98 -22.31 23.51
N ALA A 70 -45.45 -21.62 24.53
CA ALA A 70 -45.24 -22.20 25.85
C ALA A 70 -45.26 -21.10 26.96
N ALA A 71 -46.34 -21.06 27.75
CA ALA A 71 -46.39 -20.61 29.16
C ALA A 71 -46.02 -19.15 29.55
N LYS A 72 -47.07 -18.31 29.61
CA LYS A 72 -47.47 -17.34 30.69
C LYS A 72 -46.39 -16.68 31.60
N PRO A 73 -46.39 -15.33 31.76
CA PRO A 73 -45.73 -14.61 32.87
C PRO A 73 -46.63 -14.42 34.12
N GLU A 74 -46.03 -14.05 35.26
CA GLU A 74 -46.75 -13.67 36.49
C GLU A 74 -46.26 -12.32 37.05
N GLU A 75 -47.00 -11.74 38.00
CA GLU A 75 -47.15 -10.29 38.12
C GLU A 75 -46.11 -9.50 38.95
N ALA A 76 -46.15 -8.18 38.73
CA ALA A 76 -45.27 -7.17 39.30
C ALA A 76 -45.45 -6.91 40.81
N LYS A 77 -44.47 -6.19 41.37
CA LYS A 77 -44.77 -4.95 42.12
C LYS A 77 -43.59 -3.97 42.16
N THR A 78 -43.93 -2.69 42.26
CA THR A 78 -43.06 -1.50 42.24
C THR A 78 -42.58 -1.09 43.65
N PRO A 79 -41.59 -0.18 43.77
CA PRO A 79 -40.90 0.13 45.04
C PRO A 79 -41.39 1.40 45.76
N GLU A 80 -41.15 1.44 47.08
CA GLU A 80 -41.15 2.60 48.01
C GLU A 80 -40.26 2.21 49.23
N ALA A 81 -39.70 3.08 50.08
CA ALA A 81 -39.30 4.50 50.01
C ALA A 81 -38.47 4.87 51.29
N SER A 82 -37.89 6.08 51.35
CA SER A 82 -37.44 6.78 52.60
C SER A 82 -36.17 6.23 53.32
N THR A 83 -35.37 6.98 54.12
CA THR A 83 -35.43 8.40 54.58
C THR A 83 -34.03 9.00 54.91
N LYS A 84 -33.93 10.34 54.96
CA LYS A 84 -32.87 11.21 55.59
C LYS A 84 -33.22 11.43 57.12
N PRO A 85 -32.53 12.22 58.00
CA PRO A 85 -31.28 13.03 57.89
C PRO A 85 -30.34 13.14 59.14
N GLU A 86 -29.31 14.03 59.05
CA GLU A 86 -28.52 14.72 60.14
C GLU A 86 -27.66 13.83 61.10
N GLU A 87 -26.61 14.23 61.86
CA GLU A 87 -25.81 15.46 62.20
C GLU A 87 -24.41 14.94 62.76
N SER A 88 -23.27 15.64 62.96
CA SER A 88 -22.66 16.91 62.48
C SER A 88 -21.20 17.09 63.06
N LYS A 89 -20.68 18.34 63.14
CA LYS A 89 -19.36 18.83 63.66
C LYS A 89 -18.15 18.56 62.74
N SER A 90 -17.42 19.56 62.21
CA SER A 90 -16.61 20.67 62.79
C SER A 90 -15.17 20.23 63.15
N SER A 91 -14.08 20.95 62.85
CA SER A 91 -13.87 22.38 62.48
C SER A 91 -12.84 22.52 61.31
N ALA A 92 -12.86 23.59 60.50
CA ALA A 92 -12.01 24.81 60.57
C ALA A 92 -10.48 24.55 60.73
N ASP A 93 -9.56 25.26 60.04
CA ASP A 93 -9.58 26.72 59.82
C ASP A 93 -8.87 27.20 58.51
N ALA A 94 -8.94 28.51 58.24
CA ALA A 94 -8.16 29.27 57.24
C ALA A 94 -7.32 30.37 57.92
N PRO A 95 -6.76 31.37 57.19
CA PRO A 95 -7.36 32.71 57.32
C PRO A 95 -7.28 33.65 56.07
N LYS A 96 -7.91 34.83 56.21
CA LYS A 96 -8.03 35.97 55.26
C LYS A 96 -7.96 37.30 56.09
N ALA A 97 -7.74 38.53 55.59
CA ALA A 97 -7.61 39.06 54.22
C ALA A 97 -6.86 40.42 54.20
N ALA A 98 -6.23 40.77 53.06
CA ALA A 98 -5.98 42.14 52.60
C ALA A 98 -5.63 42.08 51.09
N ASP A 99 -6.30 42.61 50.07
CA ASP A 99 -7.21 43.75 49.77
C ASP A 99 -6.59 44.97 49.03
N ALA A 100 -7.27 45.32 47.92
CA ALA A 100 -7.27 46.54 47.08
C ALA A 100 -6.00 47.40 46.80
N LYS A 101 -5.63 47.49 45.49
CA LYS A 101 -5.47 48.68 44.59
C LYS A 101 -4.83 50.03 45.09
N PRO A 102 -4.34 50.94 44.22
CA PRO A 102 -4.36 50.94 42.74
C PRO A 102 -3.07 51.36 41.98
N THR A 103 -3.11 51.12 40.65
CA THR A 103 -2.58 51.93 39.53
C THR A 103 -1.42 52.91 39.75
N GLU A 104 -0.30 52.71 39.02
CA GLU A 104 0.23 53.75 38.12
C GLU A 104 1.20 53.22 37.03
N THR A 105 1.18 53.87 35.87
CA THR A 105 2.21 53.80 34.81
C THR A 105 2.07 55.04 33.94
N PRO A 106 3.12 55.87 33.81
CA PRO A 106 3.45 56.40 32.49
C PRO A 106 4.96 56.64 32.26
N LYS A 107 5.30 57.09 31.04
CA LYS A 107 6.66 57.39 30.49
C LYS A 107 7.56 56.17 30.29
N ALA A 108 8.06 55.84 29.09
CA ALA A 108 8.16 56.54 27.80
C ALA A 108 9.04 57.80 27.80
N GLU A 109 10.21 57.69 27.14
CA GLU A 109 11.17 58.77 26.92
C GLU A 109 11.80 58.67 25.52
N GLU A 110 11.62 59.74 24.74
CA GLU A 110 12.18 60.08 23.43
C GLU A 110 11.83 61.57 23.20
N PRO A 111 12.42 62.34 22.24
CA PRO A 111 13.49 61.99 21.29
C PRO A 111 14.58 63.08 21.05
N LYS A 112 15.58 62.73 20.22
CA LYS A 112 16.35 63.66 19.34
C LYS A 112 17.32 64.65 20.05
N PRO A 113 18.18 65.47 19.36
CA PRO A 113 18.13 66.01 17.99
C PRO A 113 19.00 65.27 16.94
N ALA A 114 19.21 65.90 15.78
CA ALA A 114 19.85 65.30 14.59
C ALA A 114 20.68 66.31 13.78
N ALA A 115 21.45 65.77 12.82
CA ALA A 115 22.21 66.45 11.75
C ALA A 115 23.47 67.24 12.16
N GLU A 116 24.61 66.88 11.56
CA GLU A 116 25.29 67.77 10.60
C GLU A 116 26.31 67.00 9.73
N THR A 117 26.29 67.27 8.42
CA THR A 117 27.39 67.08 7.47
C THR A 117 27.81 68.48 7.04
N PRO A 118 29.11 68.83 6.85
CA PRO A 118 29.81 68.31 5.66
C PRO A 118 31.36 68.25 5.70
N LYS A 119 31.97 67.34 4.93
CA LYS A 119 32.89 67.74 3.83
C LYS A 119 33.22 66.62 2.85
N GLN A 120 33.77 67.01 1.70
CA GLN A 120 34.01 66.20 0.50
C GLN A 120 35.50 66.27 0.11
N ALA A 121 36.17 65.11 0.12
CA ALA A 121 37.49 64.80 -0.46
C ALA A 121 37.75 63.30 -0.21
N GLU A 122 38.35 62.48 -1.07
CA GLU A 122 38.80 62.64 -2.46
C GLU A 122 38.72 61.25 -3.13
N ALA A 123 38.62 61.13 -4.47
CA ALA A 123 38.24 59.88 -5.13
C ALA A 123 39.43 58.98 -5.52
N PRO A 124 39.52 57.72 -5.02
CA PRO A 124 40.42 56.71 -5.57
C PRO A 124 39.82 56.05 -6.82
N LYS A 125 40.69 55.83 -7.82
CA LYS A 125 40.46 55.08 -9.08
C LYS A 125 39.50 53.89 -8.95
N ALA A 126 38.63 53.75 -9.95
CA ALA A 126 37.88 52.51 -10.18
C ALA A 126 38.84 51.34 -10.49
N GLU A 127 38.73 50.26 -9.72
CA GLU A 127 39.36 48.97 -10.00
C GLU A 127 38.34 48.05 -10.71
N ALA A 128 38.80 47.22 -11.64
CA ALA A 128 37.90 46.47 -12.52
C ALA A 128 37.15 45.35 -11.77
N PRO A 129 35.89 45.03 -12.14
CA PRO A 129 35.13 43.94 -11.52
C PRO A 129 35.86 42.60 -11.64
N LYS A 130 36.36 42.10 -10.52
CA LYS A 130 36.95 40.77 -10.42
C LYS A 130 35.84 39.74 -10.56
N ALA A 131 35.89 38.93 -11.61
CA ALA A 131 34.83 37.97 -11.92
C ALA A 131 34.53 37.04 -10.73
N GLU A 132 33.26 36.99 -10.33
CA GLU A 132 32.77 36.07 -9.31
C GLU A 132 32.92 34.62 -9.82
N PRO A 133 33.46 33.69 -9.01
CA PRO A 133 33.55 32.29 -9.42
C PRO A 133 32.16 31.73 -9.70
N ALA A 134 31.90 31.31 -10.94
CA ALA A 134 30.61 30.76 -11.33
C ALA A 134 30.21 29.60 -10.40
N ALA A 135 28.97 29.65 -9.91
CA ALA A 135 28.43 28.60 -9.05
C ALA A 135 28.59 27.22 -9.74
N PRO A 136 28.98 26.16 -9.01
CA PRO A 136 29.20 24.86 -9.61
C PRO A 136 27.92 24.39 -10.29
N ALA A 137 28.04 23.98 -11.56
CA ALA A 137 26.91 23.48 -12.33
C ALA A 137 26.19 22.36 -11.57
N PRO A 138 24.85 22.29 -11.61
CA PRO A 138 24.10 21.26 -10.89
C PRO A 138 24.60 19.89 -11.31
N ALA A 139 24.93 19.06 -10.31
CA ALA A 139 25.39 17.70 -10.56
C ALA A 139 24.35 16.94 -11.40
N PRO A 140 24.77 16.15 -12.41
CA PRO A 140 23.85 15.50 -13.32
C PRO A 140 22.86 14.63 -12.53
N GLU A 141 21.56 14.88 -12.75
CA GLU A 141 20.51 14.17 -12.03
C GLU A 141 20.65 12.67 -12.27
N LYS A 142 20.65 11.89 -11.18
CA LYS A 142 20.68 10.42 -11.29
C LYS A 142 19.48 9.99 -12.14
N PRO A 143 19.66 9.11 -13.15
CA PRO A 143 18.61 8.75 -14.09
C PRO A 143 17.34 8.33 -13.36
N GLU A 144 16.21 8.89 -13.76
CA GLU A 144 14.93 8.62 -13.15
C GLU A 144 14.54 7.15 -13.31
N ILE A 145 13.84 6.61 -12.31
CA ILE A 145 13.54 5.19 -12.25
C ILE A 145 12.41 4.89 -13.25
N SER A 146 12.77 4.31 -14.39
CA SER A 146 11.77 3.90 -15.37
C SER A 146 11.25 2.49 -15.09
N ALA A 147 9.93 2.36 -15.00
CA ALA A 147 9.22 1.09 -15.05
C ALA A 147 9.09 0.51 -16.47
N GLN A 148 9.50 1.25 -17.51
CA GLN A 148 9.17 0.92 -18.90
C GLN A 148 9.75 -0.44 -19.32
N GLY A 149 8.84 -1.38 -19.62
CA GLY A 149 9.19 -2.73 -20.06
C GLY A 149 9.69 -3.67 -18.96
N LYS A 150 9.84 -3.18 -17.72
CA LYS A 150 10.18 -3.99 -16.54
C LYS A 150 9.04 -4.92 -16.19
N LYS A 151 9.35 -6.13 -15.71
CA LYS A 151 8.35 -7.16 -15.43
C LYS A 151 7.95 -7.19 -13.96
N VAL A 152 6.65 -7.18 -13.70
CA VAL A 152 6.09 -7.34 -12.35
C VAL A 152 5.32 -8.64 -12.26
N LEU A 153 5.61 -9.42 -11.20
CA LEU A 153 4.77 -10.53 -10.76
C LEU A 153 3.83 -10.01 -9.67
N LEU A 154 2.56 -9.79 -10.00
CA LEU A 154 1.52 -9.47 -9.02
C LEU A 154 0.96 -10.79 -8.49
N VAL A 155 1.20 -11.10 -7.23
CA VAL A 155 0.69 -12.31 -6.57
C VAL A 155 -0.53 -11.93 -5.74
N GLY A 156 -1.67 -12.56 -6.04
CA GLY A 156 -2.97 -12.19 -5.49
C GLY A 156 -3.98 -13.32 -5.55
N ARG A 157 -5.26 -13.00 -5.43
CA ARG A 157 -6.36 -13.96 -5.44
C ARG A 157 -6.92 -14.12 -6.85
N GLU A 158 -7.29 -15.33 -7.20
CA GLU A 158 -7.89 -15.67 -8.49
C GLU A 158 -9.05 -14.73 -8.86
N ASN A 159 -8.89 -14.03 -10.00
CA ASN A 159 -9.85 -13.08 -10.56
C ASN A 159 -10.32 -11.95 -9.63
N ALA A 160 -9.52 -11.55 -8.63
CA ALA A 160 -9.85 -10.43 -7.75
C ALA A 160 -9.84 -9.07 -8.50
N ALA A 161 -10.92 -8.30 -8.38
CA ALA A 161 -11.06 -7.01 -9.04
C ALA A 161 -10.02 -5.99 -8.53
N GLU A 162 -9.67 -6.09 -7.24
CA GLU A 162 -8.62 -5.30 -6.59
C GLU A 162 -7.26 -5.47 -7.30
N ASP A 163 -6.93 -6.70 -7.67
CA ASP A 163 -5.66 -7.07 -8.33
C ASP A 163 -5.64 -6.66 -9.80
N ILE A 164 -6.78 -6.78 -10.48
CA ILE A 164 -6.96 -6.31 -11.87
C ILE A 164 -6.81 -4.79 -11.94
N TYR A 165 -7.39 -4.05 -10.98
CA TYR A 165 -7.24 -2.59 -10.88
C TYR A 165 -5.77 -2.18 -10.71
N VAL A 166 -5.08 -2.78 -9.74
CA VAL A 166 -3.66 -2.50 -9.48
C VAL A 166 -2.79 -2.90 -10.67
N ALA A 167 -3.04 -4.05 -11.30
CA ALA A 167 -2.33 -4.45 -12.52
C ALA A 167 -2.56 -3.45 -13.67
N GLY A 168 -3.76 -2.87 -13.80
CA GLY A 168 -4.05 -1.78 -14.74
C GLY A 168 -3.20 -0.54 -14.46
N ARG A 169 -3.12 -0.11 -13.19
CA ARG A 169 -2.28 1.02 -12.77
C ARG A 169 -0.80 0.78 -13.02
N LEU A 170 -0.27 -0.38 -12.64
CA LEU A 170 1.13 -0.75 -12.87
C LEU A 170 1.47 -0.83 -14.36
N LYS A 171 0.55 -1.31 -15.22
CA LYS A 171 0.71 -1.24 -16.69
C LYS A 171 0.75 0.20 -17.19
N ALA A 172 -0.04 1.12 -16.63
CA ALA A 172 -0.01 2.53 -16.98
C ALA A 172 1.30 3.24 -16.59
N LEU A 173 2.03 2.74 -15.57
CA LEU A 173 3.40 3.18 -15.26
C LEU A 173 4.46 2.63 -16.26
N GLY A 174 4.09 1.69 -17.14
CA GLY A 174 4.99 1.06 -18.12
C GLY A 174 5.42 -0.38 -17.80
N PHE A 175 4.98 -0.96 -16.67
CA PHE A 175 5.33 -2.33 -16.30
C PHE A 175 4.62 -3.38 -17.17
N LYS A 176 5.34 -4.47 -17.49
CA LYS A 176 4.79 -5.73 -17.99
C LYS A 176 4.32 -6.57 -16.81
N VAL A 177 3.05 -6.44 -16.45
CA VAL A 177 2.46 -7.11 -15.27
C VAL A 177 1.85 -8.47 -15.64
N THR A 178 2.36 -9.53 -15.02
CA THR A 178 1.69 -10.84 -14.92
C THR A 178 0.93 -10.88 -13.58
N ILE A 179 -0.32 -11.37 -13.59
CA ILE A 179 -1.02 -11.75 -12.34
C ILE A 179 -0.83 -13.25 -12.14
N MET A 180 -0.42 -13.64 -10.95
CA MET A 180 -0.30 -15.03 -10.49
C MET A 180 -1.22 -15.25 -9.30
N ILE A 181 -1.90 -16.40 -9.29
CA ILE A 181 -2.79 -16.78 -8.21
C ILE A 181 -1.99 -17.39 -7.06
N ASP A 182 -2.36 -17.02 -5.84
CA ASP A 182 -1.59 -17.33 -4.63
C ASP A 182 -1.29 -18.83 -4.44
N ARG A 183 -2.25 -19.73 -4.72
CA ARG A 183 -2.08 -21.18 -4.64
C ARG A 183 -1.00 -21.78 -5.57
N GLU A 184 -0.54 -21.05 -6.57
CA GLU A 184 0.51 -21.48 -7.52
C GLU A 184 1.87 -20.82 -7.23
N PHE A 185 1.93 -19.87 -6.28
CA PHE A 185 3.13 -19.09 -6.03
C PHE A 185 4.25 -19.89 -5.36
N THR A 186 5.43 -19.88 -5.98
CA THR A 186 6.68 -20.38 -5.37
C THR A 186 7.83 -19.42 -5.64
N ALA A 187 8.92 -19.55 -4.87
CA ALA A 187 10.17 -18.81 -5.13
C ALA A 187 10.83 -19.16 -6.48
N ALA A 188 10.40 -20.20 -7.19
CA ALA A 188 10.85 -20.49 -8.54
C ALA A 188 10.17 -19.58 -9.59
N GLU A 189 8.92 -19.17 -9.35
CA GLU A 189 8.12 -18.36 -10.30
C GLU A 189 8.56 -16.90 -10.38
N THR A 190 9.37 -16.44 -9.41
CA THR A 190 9.93 -15.08 -9.43
C THR A 190 11.08 -14.92 -10.43
N LYS A 191 11.52 -16.01 -11.08
CA LYS A 191 12.65 -16.01 -12.02
C LYS A 191 12.33 -15.18 -13.26
N GLY A 192 13.22 -14.23 -13.57
CA GLY A 192 13.10 -13.39 -14.77
C GLY A 192 12.03 -12.30 -14.67
N TYR A 193 11.55 -11.99 -13.46
CA TYR A 193 10.83 -10.76 -13.11
C TYR A 193 11.77 -9.73 -12.47
N ASP A 194 11.43 -8.44 -12.55
CA ASP A 194 12.20 -7.34 -11.97
C ASP A 194 11.67 -6.91 -10.59
N LEU A 195 10.40 -7.16 -10.29
CA LEU A 195 9.76 -6.82 -9.02
C LEU A 195 8.54 -7.73 -8.74
N ILE A 196 8.25 -7.96 -7.45
CA ILE A 196 7.03 -8.64 -6.99
C ILE A 196 6.11 -7.64 -6.29
N TYR A 197 4.80 -7.75 -6.54
CA TYR A 197 3.76 -7.10 -5.75
C TYR A 197 2.94 -8.18 -5.03
N ILE A 198 3.06 -8.25 -3.70
CA ILE A 198 2.27 -9.15 -2.85
C ILE A 198 1.01 -8.42 -2.41
N SER A 199 -0.12 -8.76 -3.01
CA SER A 199 -1.39 -8.05 -2.80
C SER A 199 -2.03 -8.34 -1.44
N GLN A 200 -2.87 -7.40 -0.97
CA GLN A 200 -3.71 -7.60 0.22
C GLN A 200 -4.78 -8.68 0.01
N THR A 201 -5.08 -9.04 -1.24
CA THR A 201 -6.02 -10.10 -1.62
C THR A 201 -5.52 -11.52 -1.32
N LEU A 202 -4.19 -11.72 -1.30
CA LEU A 202 -3.50 -13.01 -1.15
C LEU A 202 -3.85 -13.68 0.18
N ASN A 203 -4.07 -15.00 0.14
CA ASN A 203 -4.19 -15.86 1.30
C ASN A 203 -2.84 -15.96 2.02
N SER A 204 -2.73 -15.35 3.21
CA SER A 204 -1.47 -15.26 3.96
C SER A 204 -0.89 -16.63 4.34
N LYS A 205 -1.70 -17.71 4.34
CA LYS A 205 -1.23 -19.09 4.56
C LYS A 205 -0.17 -19.52 3.55
N ILE A 206 -0.27 -19.09 2.28
CA ILE A 206 0.69 -19.42 1.22
C ILE A 206 2.11 -18.96 1.55
N ILE A 207 2.24 -17.79 2.18
CA ILE A 207 3.54 -17.19 2.51
C ILE A 207 4.00 -17.42 3.95
N LYS A 208 3.17 -18.06 4.79
CA LYS A 208 3.44 -18.29 6.22
C LYS A 208 4.64 -19.21 6.46
N ASP A 209 4.76 -20.27 5.66
CA ASP A 209 5.81 -21.29 5.83
C ASP A 209 7.17 -20.85 5.25
N GLY A 210 7.31 -19.58 4.89
CA GLY A 210 8.62 -18.94 4.68
C GLY A 210 9.15 -18.90 3.25
N VAL A 211 8.35 -19.25 2.23
CA VAL A 211 8.74 -19.17 0.80
C VAL A 211 9.35 -17.81 0.39
N MET A 212 8.88 -16.72 1.00
CA MET A 212 9.41 -15.37 0.76
C MET A 212 10.83 -15.14 1.29
N LYS A 213 11.35 -16.01 2.16
CA LYS A 213 12.74 -15.93 2.66
C LYS A 213 13.76 -16.26 1.57
N ASP A 214 13.35 -16.97 0.51
CA ASP A 214 14.21 -17.33 -0.62
C ASP A 214 14.10 -16.40 -1.83
N VAL A 215 13.10 -15.51 -1.84
CA VAL A 215 12.98 -14.44 -2.81
C VAL A 215 14.14 -13.46 -2.67
N ALA A 216 14.79 -13.16 -3.79
CA ALA A 216 15.96 -12.27 -3.89
C ALA A 216 15.80 -11.20 -4.97
N ILE A 217 14.56 -10.73 -5.18
CA ILE A 217 14.24 -9.60 -6.07
C ILE A 217 13.33 -8.59 -5.33
N PRO A 218 13.29 -7.31 -5.76
CA PRO A 218 12.52 -6.27 -5.08
C PRO A 218 11.06 -6.64 -4.86
N THR A 219 10.53 -6.38 -3.67
CA THR A 219 9.17 -6.80 -3.30
C THR A 219 8.40 -5.68 -2.60
N VAL A 220 7.20 -5.37 -3.11
CA VAL A 220 6.23 -4.50 -2.44
C VAL A 220 5.17 -5.38 -1.79
N TYR A 221 5.06 -5.30 -0.47
CA TYR A 221 3.97 -5.89 0.30
C TYR A 221 2.84 -4.90 0.52
N VAL A 222 1.64 -5.33 0.19
CA VAL A 222 0.38 -4.73 0.65
C VAL A 222 -0.33 -5.67 1.64
N LYS A 223 0.26 -6.86 1.87
CA LYS A 223 -0.13 -7.84 2.89
C LYS A 223 0.69 -7.64 4.18
N ASN A 224 0.06 -7.17 5.27
CA ASN A 224 0.69 -7.04 6.60
C ASN A 224 1.46 -8.31 7.02
N HIS A 225 0.80 -9.48 6.90
CA HIS A 225 1.33 -10.78 7.29
C HIS A 225 2.72 -11.09 6.70
N GLY A 226 2.97 -10.67 5.45
CA GLY A 226 4.24 -10.93 4.78
C GLY A 226 5.43 -10.23 5.45
N MET A 227 5.21 -9.03 5.98
CA MET A 227 6.22 -8.30 6.76
C MET A 227 6.49 -9.01 8.10
N PHE A 228 5.46 -9.54 8.75
CA PHE A 228 5.60 -10.32 9.99
C PHE A 228 6.36 -11.64 9.79
N TYR A 229 6.05 -12.42 8.75
CA TYR A 229 6.73 -13.71 8.50
C TYR A 229 8.22 -13.58 8.14
N LEU A 230 8.64 -12.38 7.70
CA LEU A 230 10.05 -12.02 7.53
C LEU A 230 10.66 -11.35 8.77
N GLY A 231 9.88 -11.01 9.80
CA GLY A 231 10.34 -10.27 10.99
C GLY A 231 10.58 -8.77 10.75
N LEU A 232 10.06 -8.24 9.64
CA LEU A 232 10.12 -6.84 9.22
C LEU A 232 8.97 -5.99 9.83
N SER A 233 8.11 -6.62 10.62
CA SER A 233 7.07 -6.02 11.46
C SER A 233 6.87 -6.92 12.68
N SER A 234 6.72 -6.36 13.87
CA SER A 234 6.46 -7.13 15.10
C SER A 234 4.98 -7.51 15.32
N ILE A 235 4.08 -7.08 14.43
CA ILE A 235 2.63 -7.38 14.49
C ILE A 235 2.17 -8.21 13.27
N GLU A 236 1.47 -9.32 13.52
CA GLU A 236 0.85 -10.21 12.50
C GLU A 236 -0.59 -9.80 12.18
N GLU A 237 -1.45 -9.79 13.21
CA GLU A 237 -2.90 -9.62 13.11
C GLU A 237 -3.37 -8.31 13.78
N ASN A 238 -4.61 -7.89 13.47
CA ASN A 238 -5.22 -6.65 13.96
C ASN A 238 -4.42 -5.37 13.63
N ALA A 239 -3.47 -5.45 12.70
CA ALA A 239 -2.62 -4.36 12.24
C ALA A 239 -3.36 -3.41 11.27
N ASN A 240 -4.51 -2.90 11.68
CA ASN A 240 -5.33 -1.92 10.96
C ASN A 240 -5.66 -0.69 11.82
N ILE A 241 -5.77 0.48 11.19
CA ILE A 241 -6.33 1.70 11.79
C ILE A 241 -7.64 2.02 11.06
N MET A 242 -8.75 2.04 11.80
CA MET A 242 -10.11 2.21 11.25
C MET A 242 -10.59 3.67 11.35
N ASN A 243 -11.55 4.04 10.49
CA ASN A 243 -12.09 5.40 10.37
C ASN A 243 -11.00 6.46 10.06
N VAL A 244 -10.04 6.08 9.21
CA VAL A 244 -8.94 6.94 8.76
C VAL A 244 -9.20 7.43 7.35
N LYS A 245 -8.95 8.71 7.09
CA LYS A 245 -8.95 9.33 5.75
C LYS A 245 -7.55 9.79 5.29
N SER A 246 -6.62 9.99 6.23
CA SER A 246 -5.30 10.57 5.99
C SER A 246 -4.16 9.82 6.70
N ILE A 247 -2.94 9.98 6.21
CA ILE A 247 -1.70 9.52 6.86
C ILE A 247 -0.72 10.66 7.05
N ASP A 248 0.15 10.57 8.06
CA ASP A 248 1.17 11.56 8.36
C ASP A 248 2.46 11.23 7.60
N ILE A 249 2.88 12.07 6.65
CA ILE A 249 4.19 11.96 5.97
C ILE A 249 5.28 12.46 6.93
N VAL A 250 6.16 11.56 7.35
CA VAL A 250 7.24 11.83 8.32
C VAL A 250 8.61 12.03 7.67
N ASP A 251 8.83 11.55 6.44
CA ASP A 251 9.96 11.96 5.59
C ASP A 251 9.46 12.51 4.24
N SER A 252 9.16 13.81 4.24
CA SER A 252 8.74 14.55 3.05
C SER A 252 9.86 14.87 2.06
N LYS A 253 11.14 14.63 2.43
CA LYS A 253 12.29 14.81 1.54
C LYS A 253 12.57 13.55 0.71
N HIS A 254 12.03 12.41 1.12
CA HIS A 254 12.18 11.16 0.41
C HIS A 254 11.46 11.16 -0.95
N LYS A 255 12.07 10.54 -1.98
CA LYS A 255 11.47 10.46 -3.32
C LYS A 255 10.08 9.80 -3.33
N VAL A 256 9.81 8.87 -2.41
CA VAL A 256 8.49 8.24 -2.23
C VAL A 256 7.40 9.26 -1.89
N ALA A 257 7.70 10.27 -1.06
CA ALA A 257 6.72 11.30 -0.70
C ALA A 257 6.32 12.19 -1.89
N GLY A 258 7.17 12.31 -2.93
CA GLY A 258 6.82 13.01 -4.17
C GLY A 258 6.40 14.47 -3.99
N GLY A 259 6.98 15.16 -3.00
CA GLY A 259 6.65 16.53 -2.61
C GLY A 259 5.49 16.68 -1.61
N LEU A 260 4.85 15.59 -1.20
CA LEU A 260 3.81 15.60 -0.17
C LEU A 260 4.43 15.72 1.24
N SER A 261 3.72 16.34 2.18
CA SER A 261 4.20 16.52 3.56
C SER A 261 3.04 16.71 4.54
N GLY A 262 3.25 16.43 5.83
CA GLY A 262 2.21 16.54 6.85
C GLY A 262 1.10 15.50 6.66
N ALA A 263 -0.12 15.82 7.11
CA ALA A 263 -1.29 14.97 6.94
C ALA A 263 -1.78 15.01 5.47
N VAL A 264 -1.82 13.86 4.81
CA VAL A 264 -2.22 13.70 3.40
C VAL A 264 -3.49 12.87 3.31
N GLU A 265 -4.54 13.38 2.67
CA GLU A 265 -5.75 12.58 2.37
C GLU A 265 -5.44 11.47 1.36
N ILE A 266 -5.63 10.22 1.77
CA ILE A 266 -5.39 9.00 0.98
C ILE A 266 -6.68 8.37 0.47
N TYR A 267 -7.81 8.63 1.13
CA TYR A 267 -9.14 8.14 0.76
C TYR A 267 -10.10 9.32 0.56
N LYS A 268 -11.08 9.16 -0.34
CA LYS A 268 -12.13 10.16 -0.62
C LYS A 268 -13.16 10.18 0.50
N GLU A 269 -13.57 9.00 0.94
CA GLU A 269 -14.52 8.77 2.03
C GLU A 269 -13.93 7.87 3.12
N THR A 270 -14.46 7.98 4.34
CA THR A 270 -14.10 7.09 5.46
C THR A 270 -15.31 6.73 6.34
N SER A 271 -15.17 5.65 7.11
CA SER A 271 -16.19 5.16 8.05
C SER A 271 -15.54 4.16 9.03
N SER A 272 -16.29 3.70 10.04
CA SER A 272 -15.87 2.62 10.94
C SER A 272 -15.52 1.28 10.24
N ARG A 273 -15.87 1.10 8.96
CA ARG A 273 -15.51 -0.07 8.14
C ARG A 273 -14.36 0.19 7.17
N ILE A 274 -13.94 1.45 6.99
CA ILE A 274 -12.81 1.84 6.15
C ILE A 274 -11.57 1.99 7.02
N GLY A 275 -10.42 1.53 6.53
CA GLY A 275 -9.18 1.57 7.31
C GLY A 275 -7.94 1.27 6.50
N ILE A 276 -6.81 1.35 7.16
CA ILE A 276 -5.47 1.19 6.58
C ILE A 276 -4.64 0.17 7.35
N GLY A 277 -3.86 -0.63 6.62
CA GLY A 277 -2.85 -1.50 7.20
C GLY A 277 -1.66 -0.70 7.74
N TYR A 278 -1.02 -1.21 8.79
CA TYR A 278 0.25 -0.70 9.30
C TYR A 278 1.19 -1.83 9.70
N GLY A 279 2.48 -1.52 9.80
CA GLY A 279 3.47 -2.38 10.47
C GLY A 279 4.05 -1.71 11.71
N LEU A 280 4.70 -2.53 12.54
CA LEU A 280 5.56 -2.07 13.63
C LEU A 280 7.01 -2.49 13.31
N PRO A 281 7.70 -1.78 12.40
CA PRO A 281 8.99 -2.19 11.88
C PRO A 281 10.14 -2.02 12.88
N SER A 282 11.21 -2.79 12.67
CA SER A 282 12.47 -2.66 13.39
C SER A 282 13.23 -1.37 13.02
N LYS A 283 14.22 -1.03 13.85
CA LYS A 283 15.09 0.17 13.74
C LYS A 283 15.76 0.40 12.38
N GLU A 284 15.88 -0.62 11.53
CA GLU A 284 16.61 -0.52 10.25
C GLU A 284 15.73 -0.03 9.11
N ALA A 285 14.40 -0.10 9.27
CA ALA A 285 13.44 0.42 8.32
C ALA A 285 13.58 1.94 8.10
N LYS A 286 13.20 2.37 6.90
CA LYS A 286 13.05 3.78 6.52
C LYS A 286 11.55 4.07 6.43
N ILE A 287 11.03 4.75 7.45
CA ILE A 287 9.61 5.09 7.56
C ILE A 287 9.36 6.40 6.81
N ILE A 288 8.44 6.37 5.84
CA ILE A 288 8.06 7.53 5.03
C ILE A 288 6.76 8.14 5.53
N ALA A 289 5.81 7.29 5.97
CA ALA A 289 4.52 7.71 6.50
C ALA A 289 4.06 6.84 7.65
N THR A 290 3.26 7.42 8.55
CA THR A 290 2.67 6.75 9.72
C THR A 290 1.16 6.95 9.78
N GLY A 291 0.49 6.20 10.66
CA GLY A 291 -0.90 6.45 11.03
C GLY A 291 -1.07 7.84 11.66
N PRO A 292 -2.26 8.45 11.53
CA PRO A 292 -2.52 9.79 12.05
C PRO A 292 -2.31 9.84 13.57
N GLY A 293 -1.39 10.69 14.02
CA GLY A 293 -1.10 10.90 15.44
C GLY A 293 -0.32 9.78 16.16
N ASP A 294 0.02 8.67 15.48
CA ASP A 294 0.79 7.57 16.06
C ASP A 294 1.98 7.18 15.16
N LYS A 295 3.15 7.71 15.52
CA LYS A 295 4.41 7.50 14.79
C LYS A 295 4.98 6.08 14.90
N SER A 296 4.43 5.21 15.76
CA SER A 296 4.85 3.80 15.82
C SER A 296 4.22 2.97 14.69
N LYS A 297 3.02 3.34 14.24
CA LYS A 297 2.25 2.63 13.22
C LYS A 297 2.69 3.06 11.82
N ALA A 298 3.72 2.43 11.28
CA ALA A 298 4.25 2.77 9.96
C ALA A 298 3.30 2.29 8.84
N THR A 299 2.83 3.22 8.00
CA THR A 299 1.87 2.97 6.90
C THR A 299 2.55 2.91 5.53
N ILE A 300 3.69 3.58 5.40
CA ILE A 300 4.61 3.45 4.25
C ILE A 300 6.03 3.39 4.78
N TYR A 301 6.72 2.27 4.57
CA TYR A 301 8.11 2.07 4.98
C TYR A 301 8.82 1.07 4.08
N TYR A 302 10.15 1.06 4.11
CA TYR A 302 10.95 0.06 3.38
C TYR A 302 12.22 -0.34 4.13
N TYR A 303 12.78 -1.48 3.74
CA TYR A 303 14.08 -2.01 4.13
C TYR A 303 14.97 -2.09 2.90
N ASP A 304 16.24 -1.72 3.04
CA ASP A 304 17.22 -1.86 1.96
C ASP A 304 17.82 -3.27 1.93
N LYS A 305 18.41 -3.63 0.79
CA LYS A 305 19.16 -4.88 0.63
C LYS A 305 20.29 -4.95 1.68
N GLY A 306 20.33 -6.04 2.46
CA GLY A 306 21.25 -6.23 3.58
C GLY A 306 20.75 -5.69 4.94
N SER A 307 19.59 -5.03 5.01
CA SER A 307 18.98 -4.65 6.30
C SER A 307 18.45 -5.87 7.05
N LYS A 308 18.46 -5.80 8.39
CA LYS A 308 18.18 -6.94 9.29
C LYS A 308 16.88 -6.78 10.05
N ALA A 309 16.11 -7.87 10.05
CA ALA A 309 14.94 -8.08 10.88
C ALA A 309 15.35 -8.49 12.31
N ASP A 310 14.48 -8.25 13.29
CA ASP A 310 14.76 -8.59 14.69
C ASP A 310 14.85 -10.12 14.95
N ASN A 311 14.35 -10.93 14.02
CA ASN A 311 14.48 -12.40 14.02
C ASN A 311 15.76 -12.93 13.33
N GLY A 312 16.64 -12.05 12.85
CA GLY A 312 17.88 -12.41 12.14
C GLY A 312 17.74 -12.67 10.63
N TYR A 313 16.55 -12.50 10.03
CA TYR A 313 16.42 -12.46 8.58
C TYR A 313 17.13 -11.21 8.00
N GLU A 314 17.78 -11.38 6.85
CA GLU A 314 18.46 -10.31 6.12
C GLU A 314 17.77 -10.10 4.76
N ALA A 315 17.39 -8.87 4.46
CA ALA A 315 16.63 -8.54 3.26
C ALA A 315 17.48 -8.75 1.99
N LYS A 316 17.17 -9.81 1.22
CA LYS A 316 17.93 -10.22 0.01
C LYS A 316 17.85 -9.22 -1.16
N ALA A 317 16.85 -8.35 -1.15
CA ALA A 317 16.63 -7.20 -2.04
C ALA A 317 15.89 -6.10 -1.27
N ARG A 318 15.60 -4.95 -1.90
CA ARG A 318 14.75 -3.91 -1.27
C ARG A 318 13.31 -4.43 -1.06
N ILE A 319 12.80 -4.31 0.17
CA ILE A 319 11.45 -4.76 0.55
C ILE A 319 10.66 -3.58 1.12
N SER A 320 9.49 -3.31 0.57
CA SER A 320 8.65 -2.17 0.94
C SER A 320 7.27 -2.60 1.41
N PHE A 321 6.62 -1.78 2.24
CA PHE A 321 5.24 -1.95 2.68
C PHE A 321 4.36 -0.75 2.28
N PHE A 322 3.11 -1.02 1.90
CA PHE A 322 2.07 -0.02 1.63
C PHE A 322 0.72 -0.40 2.26
N PHE A 323 0.02 0.60 2.79
CA PHE A 323 -1.13 0.46 3.69
C PHE A 323 -2.46 -0.05 3.09
N LEU A 324 -2.58 -0.20 1.77
CA LEU A 324 -3.88 -0.26 1.07
C LEU A 324 -4.70 -1.51 1.42
N ASN A 325 -5.99 -1.32 1.71
CA ASN A 325 -6.91 -2.42 2.00
C ASN A 325 -7.76 -2.86 0.79
N ASN A 326 -8.29 -4.08 0.84
CA ASN A 326 -9.17 -4.64 -0.19
C ASN A 326 -10.43 -3.76 -0.37
N GLY A 327 -10.85 -3.55 -1.62
CA GLY A 327 -12.00 -2.71 -1.98
C GLY A 327 -11.75 -1.19 -1.90
N MET A 328 -10.59 -0.74 -1.40
CA MET A 328 -10.30 0.69 -1.24
C MET A 328 -9.72 1.35 -2.51
N GLN A 329 -9.53 0.60 -3.60
CA GLN A 329 -8.91 1.05 -4.84
C GLN A 329 -9.64 2.27 -5.45
N GLU A 330 -10.96 2.18 -5.61
CA GLU A 330 -11.77 3.29 -6.15
C GLU A 330 -11.92 4.45 -5.15
N ASN A 331 -11.84 4.17 -3.85
CA ASN A 331 -11.86 5.18 -2.79
C ASN A 331 -10.52 5.94 -2.68
N THR A 332 -9.42 5.42 -3.22
CA THR A 332 -8.07 6.00 -3.06
C THR A 332 -7.93 7.32 -3.86
N THR A 333 -7.35 8.34 -3.24
CA THR A 333 -7.09 9.66 -3.83
C THR A 333 -5.90 9.61 -4.79
N GLU A 334 -5.74 10.63 -5.63
CA GLU A 334 -4.55 10.78 -6.48
C GLU A 334 -3.26 10.89 -5.64
N ALA A 335 -3.32 11.51 -4.46
CA ALA A 335 -2.18 11.59 -3.54
C ALA A 335 -1.82 10.22 -2.95
N GLY A 336 -2.80 9.45 -2.48
CA GLY A 336 -2.60 8.07 -2.00
C GLY A 336 -2.03 7.17 -3.11
N TRP A 337 -2.55 7.31 -4.33
CA TRP A 337 -2.04 6.59 -5.49
C TRP A 337 -0.61 7.00 -5.90
N LYS A 338 -0.29 8.30 -5.91
CA LYS A 338 1.06 8.82 -6.20
C LYS A 338 2.11 8.25 -5.24
N LEU A 339 1.74 8.10 -3.96
CA LEU A 339 2.61 7.47 -2.95
C LEU A 339 2.90 5.99 -3.27
N LEU A 340 1.93 5.24 -3.77
CA LEU A 340 2.18 3.86 -4.22
C LEU A 340 3.09 3.84 -5.46
N ASP A 341 2.80 4.66 -6.47
CA ASP A 341 3.57 4.68 -7.72
C ASP A 341 5.05 4.97 -7.44
N ASN A 342 5.32 6.01 -6.64
CA ASN A 342 6.67 6.35 -6.22
C ASN A 342 7.31 5.24 -5.36
N LEU A 343 6.55 4.54 -4.51
CA LEU A 343 7.06 3.42 -3.71
C LEU A 343 7.44 2.22 -4.57
N VAL A 344 6.63 1.86 -5.57
CA VAL A 344 6.93 0.74 -6.49
C VAL A 344 8.19 1.06 -7.30
N LEU A 345 8.29 2.28 -7.85
CA LEU A 345 9.49 2.75 -8.53
C LEU A 345 10.71 2.76 -7.60
N TRP A 346 10.58 3.28 -6.37
CA TRP A 346 11.67 3.24 -5.38
C TRP A 346 12.10 1.81 -5.03
N THR A 347 11.15 0.88 -4.93
CA THR A 347 11.42 -0.53 -4.59
C THR A 347 12.26 -1.20 -5.67
N LEU A 348 11.87 -1.02 -6.94
CA LEU A 348 12.56 -1.53 -8.14
C LEU A 348 14.06 -1.17 -8.21
N GLN A 349 14.48 -0.08 -7.57
CA GLN A 349 15.78 0.54 -7.81
C GLN A 349 17.01 -0.26 -7.34
N ASN A 350 16.84 -1.22 -6.42
CA ASN A 350 17.94 -2.01 -5.82
C ASN A 350 17.56 -3.49 -5.69
N GLY A 351 17.76 -4.23 -6.79
CA GLY A 351 17.62 -5.69 -6.86
C GLY A 351 18.76 -6.45 -6.20
#